data_AF-A0A7X2MUG5-F1
#
_entry.id   AF-A0A7X2MUG5-F1
#
_cell.length_a   1.000
_cell.length_b   1.000
_cell.length_c   1.000
_cell.angle_alpha   90.00
_cell.angle_beta   90.00
_cell.angle_gamma   90.00
#
_symmetry.space_group_name_H-M   'P 1'
#
loop_
_entity.id
_entity.type
_entity.pdbx_description
1 polymer ?
#
loop_
_entity_poly.entity_id
_entity_poly.type
_entity_poly.pdbx_seq_one_letter_code
_entity_poly.pdbx_strand_id
1 'polypeptide(L)'
;RDAFMLTWYNRLSLPQINVNASPRLKRFYERYIKPTSLQLHLVDMTVFSGIPSVLAVVRNPHTNLAPFAIGAASSYSIERAC
;
A
#
# COMPACT_ATOMS: atom_id res chain seq x y z
N ARG A 1 9.78 -0.12 -9.57
CA ARG A 1 8.84 -0.62 -10.61
C ARG A 1 8.90 -2.14 -10.75
N ASP A 2 10.08 -2.75 -10.75
CA ASP A 2 10.25 -4.21 -10.90
C ASP A 2 9.32 -5.06 -10.00
N ALA A 3 9.42 -4.91 -8.68
CA ALA A 3 8.56 -5.59 -7.70
C ALA A 3 7.05 -5.40 -7.94
N PHE A 4 6.64 -4.21 -8.40
CA PHE A 4 5.25 -3.95 -8.78
C PHE A 4 4.84 -4.75 -10.01
N MET A 5 5.66 -4.80 -11.05
CA MET A 5 5.36 -5.54 -12.28
C MET A 5 5.29 -7.05 -11.99
N LEU A 6 6.20 -7.58 -11.18
CA LEU A 6 6.17 -8.98 -10.74
C LEU A 6 4.87 -9.30 -10.01
N THR A 7 4.50 -8.47 -9.02
CA THR A 7 3.25 -8.63 -8.26
C THR A 7 2.02 -8.56 -9.17
N TRP A 8 1.97 -7.57 -10.05
CA TRP A 8 0.81 -7.27 -10.89
C TRP A 8 0.57 -8.32 -11.96
N TYR A 9 1.58 -8.62 -12.78
CA TYR A 9 1.41 -9.56 -13.90
C TYR A 9 1.22 -11.00 -13.45
N ASN A 10 1.84 -11.40 -12.33
CA ASN A 10 1.70 -12.74 -11.79
C ASN A 10 0.54 -12.88 -10.78
N ARG A 11 -0.22 -11.81 -10.53
CA ARG A 11 -1.38 -11.79 -9.62
C ARG A 11 -1.06 -12.35 -8.22
N LEU A 12 0.11 -11.97 -7.70
CA LEU A 12 0.62 -12.52 -6.46
C LEU A 12 -0.14 -11.97 -5.25
N SER A 13 -0.45 -12.86 -4.30
CA SER A 13 -0.93 -12.47 -2.98
C SER A 13 0.26 -12.35 -2.04
N LEU A 14 0.44 -11.18 -1.45
CA LEU A 14 1.58 -10.84 -0.60
C LEU A 14 1.10 -10.29 0.76
N PRO A 15 1.97 -10.31 1.79
CA PRO A 15 1.64 -9.79 3.11
C PRO A 15 1.22 -8.31 3.06
N GLN A 16 0.29 -7.93 3.93
CA GLN A 16 -0.12 -6.54 4.11
C GLN A 16 0.54 -5.92 5.34
N ILE A 17 0.90 -4.65 5.23
CA ILE A 17 1.44 -3.84 6.32
C ILE A 17 0.28 -3.37 7.20
N ASN A 18 0.40 -3.65 8.51
CA ASN A 18 -0.52 -3.10 9.50
C ASN A 18 -0.21 -1.62 9.74
N VAL A 19 -1.18 -0.74 9.46
CA VAL A 19 -1.04 0.72 9.68
C VAL A 19 -0.74 1.10 11.13
N ASN A 20 -1.08 0.24 12.09
CA ASN A 20 -0.80 0.45 13.51
C ASN A 20 0.65 0.10 13.91
N ALA A 21 1.43 -0.53 13.02
CA ALA A 21 2.81 -0.91 13.30
C ALA A 21 3.79 0.29 13.36
N SER A 22 3.41 1.43 12.79
CA SER A 22 4.17 2.70 12.90
C SER A 22 3.27 3.82 13.43
N PRO A 23 3.73 4.60 14.44
CA PRO A 23 3.02 5.79 14.89
C PRO A 23 2.82 6.83 13.80
N ARG A 24 3.78 6.98 12.88
CA ARG A 24 3.68 7.93 11.76
C ARG A 24 2.60 7.48 10.77
N LEU A 25 2.60 6.20 10.42
CA LEU A 25 1.64 5.63 9.49
C LEU A 25 0.22 5.65 10.07
N LYS A 26 0.09 5.31 11.36
CA LYS A 26 -1.18 5.42 12.09
C LYS A 26 -1.72 6.85 12.07
N ARG A 27 -0.89 7.85 12.38
CA ARG A 27 -1.29 9.27 12.32
C ARG A 27 -1.73 9.70 10.93
N PHE A 28 -1.02 9.27 9.88
CA PHE A 28 -1.40 9.55 8.50
C PHE A 28 -2.77 8.94 8.16
N TYR A 29 -2.96 7.65 8.50
CA TYR A 29 -4.21 6.95 8.27
C TYR A 29 -5.39 7.62 9.00
N GLU A 30 -5.24 7.91 10.29
CA GLU A 30 -6.30 8.52 11.10
C GLU A 30 -6.66 9.93 10.61
N ARG A 31 -5.67 10.70 10.15
CA ARG A 31 -5.88 12.08 9.70
C ARG A 31 -6.48 12.18 8.31
N TYR A 32 -6.05 11.35 7.37
CA TYR A 32 -6.35 11.54 5.95
C TYR A 32 -7.20 10.44 5.33
N ILE A 33 -7.08 9.19 5.78
CA ILE A 33 -7.77 8.05 5.15
C ILE A 33 -9.06 7.73 5.88
N LYS A 34 -8.99 7.52 7.20
CA LYS A 34 -10.13 7.13 8.03
C LYS A 34 -11.38 8.02 7.86
N PRO A 35 -11.28 9.35 7.70
CA PRO A 35 -12.47 10.21 7.52
C PRO A 35 -13.15 10.07 6.15
N THR A 36 -12.47 9.49 5.16
CA THR A 36 -12.96 9.43 3.76
C THR A 36 -13.82 8.22 3.46
N SER A 37 -13.92 7.27 4.40
CA SER A 37 -14.52 5.93 4.18
C SER A 37 -13.85 5.10 3.07
N LEU A 38 -12.69 5.53 2.55
CA LEU A 38 -11.88 4.75 1.63
C LEU A 38 -11.09 3.67 2.38
N GLN A 39 -10.87 2.54 1.71
CA GLN A 39 -10.10 1.42 2.26
C GLN A 39 -8.67 1.48 1.73
N LEU A 40 -7.69 1.69 2.62
CA LEU A 40 -6.28 1.62 2.29
C LEU A 40 -5.73 0.22 2.57
N HIS A 41 -5.08 -0.37 1.57
CA HIS A 41 -4.28 -1.56 1.70
C HIS A 41 -2.84 -1.24 1.34
N LEU A 42 -1.89 -1.71 2.14
CA LEU A 42 -0.46 -1.55 1.90
C LEU A 42 0.15 -2.94 1.76
N VAL A 43 0.63 -3.29 0.58
CA VAL A 43 1.16 -4.60 0.25
C VAL A 43 2.69 -4.54 0.25
N ASP A 44 3.33 -5.42 1.02
CA ASP A 44 4.78 -5.53 1.09
C ASP A 44 5.31 -6.40 -0.06
N MET A 45 6.12 -5.80 -0.93
CA MET A 45 6.75 -6.46 -2.08
C MET A 45 8.26 -6.67 -1.89
N THR A 46 8.78 -6.46 -0.69
CA THR A 46 10.23 -6.48 -0.39
C THR A 46 10.88 -7.82 -0.70
N VAL A 47 10.11 -8.92 -0.68
CA VAL A 47 10.58 -10.28 -0.94
C VAL A 47 11.33 -10.45 -2.27
N PHE A 48 11.05 -9.64 -3.29
CA PHE A 48 11.65 -9.82 -4.62
C PHE A 48 13.08 -9.30 -4.73
N SER A 49 13.44 -8.26 -3.96
CA SER A 49 14.73 -7.57 -4.12
C SER A 49 15.47 -7.33 -2.81
N GLY A 50 14.83 -7.57 -1.67
CA GLY A 50 15.33 -7.16 -0.35
C GLY A 50 15.25 -5.65 -0.09
N ILE A 51 14.81 -4.84 -1.06
CA ILE A 51 14.64 -3.39 -0.92
C ILE A 51 13.21 -3.09 -0.48
N PRO A 52 13.00 -2.36 0.65
CA PRO A 52 11.67 -1.96 1.11
C PRO A 52 10.82 -1.37 -0.01
N SER A 53 9.78 -2.08 -0.40
CA SER A 53 8.93 -1.75 -1.55
C SER A 53 7.48 -2.00 -1.21
N VAL A 54 6.63 -0.97 -1.36
CA VAL A 54 5.23 -1.01 -0.95
C VAL A 54 4.33 -0.64 -2.11
N LEU A 55 3.27 -1.42 -2.30
CA LEU A 55 2.15 -1.11 -3.18
C LEU A 55 0.97 -0.68 -2.32
N ALA A 56 0.58 0.59 -2.42
CA ALA A 56 -0.63 1.13 -1.85
C ALA A 56 -1.80 0.92 -2.82
N VAL A 57 -2.90 0.35 -2.32
CA VAL A 57 -4.17 0.22 -3.03
C VAL A 57 -5.23 0.91 -2.20
N VAL A 58 -5.85 1.94 -2.77
CA VAL A 58 -6.99 2.63 -2.16
C VAL A 58 -8.24 2.17 -2.90
N ARG A 59 -9.22 1.62 -2.18
CA ARG A 59 -10.50 1.19 -2.75
C ARG A 59 -11.62 2.09 -2.27
N ASN A 60 -12.54 2.40 -3.18
CA ASN A 60 -13.79 3.07 -2.86
C ASN A 60 -14.92 2.04 -2.86
N PRO A 61 -15.39 1.57 -1.68
CA PRO A 61 -16.46 0.57 -1.62
C PRO A 61 -17.85 1.15 -1.91
N HIS A 62 -17.98 2.47 -2.10
CA HIS A 62 -19.27 3.15 -2.20
C HIS A 62 -19.67 3.53 -3.64
N THR A 63 -18.79 3.36 -4.62
CA THR A 63 -19.10 3.68 -6.02
C THR A 63 -18.28 2.83 -7.00
N ASN A 64 -18.85 2.62 -8.19
CA ASN A 64 -18.17 1.98 -9.31
C ASN A 64 -17.40 2.97 -10.20
N LEU A 65 -17.57 4.28 -9.97
CA LEU A 65 -16.76 5.32 -10.62
C LEU A 65 -15.44 5.46 -9.86
N ALA A 66 -14.32 5.21 -10.56
CA ALA A 66 -12.98 5.14 -9.95
C ALA A 66 -12.93 4.19 -8.72
N PRO A 67 -13.18 2.88 -8.91
CA PRO A 67 -13.37 1.93 -7.82
C PRO A 67 -12.10 1.70 -7.00
N PHE A 68 -10.93 2.00 -7.56
CA PHE A 68 -9.67 1.98 -6.85
C PHE A 68 -8.62 2.89 -7.50
N ALA A 69 -7.60 3.24 -6.71
CA ALA A 69 -6.36 3.86 -7.15
C ALA A 69 -5.17 3.09 -6.58
N ILE A 70 -4.03 3.13 -7.28
CA ILE A 70 -2.80 2.47 -6.84
C ILE A 70 -1.62 3.43 -6.89
N GLY A 71 -0.67 3.22 -5.98
CA GLY A 71 0.63 3.87 -5.97
C GLY A 71 1.68 2.88 -5.46
N ALA A 72 2.90 2.95 -5.97
CA ALA A 72 3.98 2.09 -5.50
C ALA A 72 5.26 2.89 -5.33
N ALA A 73 5.97 2.62 -4.23
CA ALA A 73 7.24 3.25 -3.93
C ALA A 73 8.22 2.24 -3.34
N SER A 74 9.51 2.55 -3.51
CA SER A 74 10.61 1.82 -2.88
C SER A 74 11.50 2.84 -2.16
N SER A 75 12.02 2.49 -0.99
CA SER A 75 12.89 3.37 -0.20
C SER A 75 13.86 2.57 0.67
N TYR A 76 14.66 3.27 1.48
CA TYR A 76 15.61 2.63 2.40
C TYR A 76 14.94 2.02 3.65
N SER A 77 13.67 2.31 3.89
CA SER A 77 12.87 1.71 4.97
C SER A 77 11.41 1.54 4.57
N ILE A 78 10.72 0.56 5.18
CA ILE A 78 9.29 0.31 4.93
C ILE A 78 8.45 1.55 5.22
N GLU A 79 8.72 2.24 6.32
CA GLU A 79 7.99 3.45 6.71
C GLU A 79 8.13 4.60 5.70
N ARG A 80 9.21 4.66 4.93
CA ARG A 80 9.40 5.70 3.91
C ARG A 80 8.93 5.28 2.52
N ALA A 81 8.77 3.98 2.29
CA ALA A 81 8.09 3.46 1.11
C ALA A 81 6.56 3.55 1.23
N CYS A 82 6.02 3.71 2.45
CA CYS A 82 4.62 4.05 2.71
C CYS A 82 4.39 5.57 2.65
#